data_AF-A0A963J232-F1
#
_entry.id   AF-A0A963J232-F1
#
_cell.length_a   1.000
_cell.length_b   1.000
_cell.length_c   1.000
_cell.angle_alpha   90.00
_cell.angle_beta   90.00
_cell.angle_gamma   90.00
#
_symmetry.space_group_name_H-M   'P 1'
#
loop_
_entity.id
_entity.type
_entity.pdbx_description
1 polymer ?
#
loop_
_entity_poly.entity_id
_entity_poly.type
_entity_poly.pdbx_seq_one_letter_code
_entity_poly.pdbx_strand_id
1 'polypeptide(L)'
;MLVTFIVLYLLASIAIGLYAATRVHNTADYAVAGRSLPLAVVIATTFATWFGSETVLGVSARFIDGGLGGVVEDPFGASMCLILVGLFFAYRLYQ
;
A
#
# COMPACT_ATOMS: atom_id res chain seq x y z
N MET A 1 3.46 14.30 24.17
CA MET A 1 3.59 12.84 23.94
C MET A 1 3.23 12.46 22.51
N LEU A 2 2.00 12.72 22.04
CA LEU A 2 1.56 12.35 20.68
C LEU A 2 2.37 13.05 19.57
N VAL A 3 2.59 14.36 19.69
CA VAL A 3 3.42 15.14 18.75
C VAL A 3 4.85 14.59 18.67
N THR A 4 5.41 14.15 19.79
CA THR A 4 6.75 13.56 19.84
C THR A 4 6.82 12.31 18.97
N PHE A 5 5.84 11.40 19.08
CA PHE A 5 5.79 10.19 18.25
C PHE A 5 5.59 10.49 16.77
N ILE A 6 4.76 11.49 16.42
CA ILE A 6 4.58 11.92 15.02
C ILE A 6 5.90 12.44 14.45
N VAL A 7 6.58 13.33 15.17
CA VAL A 7 7.86 13.89 14.72
C VAL A 7 8.91 12.78 14.57
N LEU A 8 8.97 11.83 15.52
CA LEU A 8 9.89 10.68 15.44
C LEU A 8 9.60 9.79 14.24
N TYR A 9 8.32 9.49 13.98
CA TYR A 9 7.90 8.73 12.81
C TYR A 9 8.29 9.42 11.50
N LEU A 10 8.03 10.73 11.38
CA LEU A 10 8.39 11.50 10.19
C LEU A 10 9.90 11.53 9.97
N LEU A 11 10.68 11.77 11.02
CA LEU A 11 12.14 11.76 10.94
C LEU A 11 12.67 10.39 10.52
N ALA A 12 12.13 9.30 11.07
CA ALA A 12 12.52 7.94 10.68
C ALA A 12 12.18 7.67 9.20
N SER A 13 10.97 8.00 8.75
CA SER A 13 10.56 7.83 7.35
C SER A 13 11.42 8.64 6.38
N ILE A 14 11.74 9.89 6.72
CA ILE A 14 12.63 10.75 5.92
C ILE A 14 14.04 10.17 5.88
N ALA A 15 14.58 9.72 7.03
CA ALA A 15 15.91 9.11 7.09
C ALA A 15 16.01 7.85 6.23
N ILE A 16 14.99 6.99 6.26
CA ILE A 16 14.91 5.78 5.41
C ILE A 16 14.85 6.18 3.93
N GLY A 17 14.05 7.19 3.58
CA GLY A 17 13.95 7.69 2.20
C GLY A 17 15.25 8.26 1.67
N LEU A 18 15.94 9.09 2.47
CA LEU A 18 17.25 9.64 2.13
C LEU A 18 18.31 8.54 1.98
N TYR A 19 18.30 7.55 2.87
CA TYR A 19 19.20 6.40 2.77
C TYR A 19 18.93 5.59 1.49
N ALA A 20 17.66 5.31 1.19
CA ALA A 20 17.29 4.60 -0.04
C ALA A 20 17.69 5.38 -1.31
N ALA A 21 17.55 6.71 -1.30
CA ALA A 21 17.94 7.57 -2.43
C ALA A 21 19.44 7.47 -2.76
N THR A 22 20.31 7.23 -1.76
CA THR A 22 21.76 7.02 -2.02
C THR A 22 22.07 5.74 -2.80
N ARG A 23 21.13 4.79 -2.89
CA ARG A 23 21.31 3.52 -3.60
C ARG A 23 20.71 3.50 -5.01
N VAL A 24 20.04 4.57 -5.43
CA VAL A 24 19.41 4.66 -6.76
C VAL A 24 20.42 5.19 -7.77
N HIS A 25 20.78 4.36 -8.74
CA HIS A 25 21.79 4.71 -9.75
C HIS A 25 21.22 4.86 -11.18
N ASN A 26 20.02 4.32 -11.43
CA ASN A 26 19.39 4.36 -12.75
C ASN A 26 17.85 4.50 -12.65
N THR A 27 17.21 4.93 -13.74
CA THR A 27 15.76 5.13 -13.82
C THR A 27 14.99 3.83 -13.59
N ALA A 28 15.53 2.68 -14.01
CA ALA A 28 14.94 1.37 -13.76
C ALA A 28 14.97 0.96 -12.28
N ASP A 29 16.03 1.36 -11.55
CA ASP A 29 16.13 1.13 -10.10
C ASP A 29 15.18 2.03 -9.33
N TYR A 30 14.98 3.27 -9.80
CA TYR A 30 14.01 4.18 -9.22
C TYR A 30 12.56 3.73 -9.43
N ALA A 31 12.23 3.30 -10.66
CA ALA A 31 10.85 2.99 -11.04
C ALA A 31 10.39 1.59 -10.61
N VAL A 32 11.28 0.60 -10.64
CA VAL A 32 10.90 -0.82 -10.45
C VAL A 32 11.83 -1.57 -9.50
N ALA A 33 12.77 -0.88 -8.82
CA ALA A 33 13.77 -1.49 -7.94
C ALA A 33 14.48 -2.71 -8.58
N GLY A 34 14.78 -2.60 -9.89
CA GLY A 34 15.43 -3.66 -10.65
C GLY A 34 14.63 -4.96 -10.77
N ARG A 35 13.31 -4.95 -10.52
CA ARG A 35 12.43 -6.15 -10.52
C ARG A 35 12.89 -7.27 -9.56
N SER A 36 13.68 -6.92 -8.54
CA SER A 36 14.31 -7.89 -7.62
C SER A 36 13.63 -7.98 -6.25
N LEU A 37 12.55 -7.22 -6.04
CA LEU A 37 11.88 -7.17 -4.74
C LEU A 37 11.14 -8.49 -4.43
N PRO A 38 11.31 -9.04 -3.21
CA PRO A 38 10.55 -10.21 -2.78
C PRO A 38 9.04 -9.95 -2.83
N LEU A 39 8.27 -10.97 -3.19
CA LEU A 39 6.81 -10.91 -3.29
C LEU A 39 6.14 -10.42 -1.99
N ALA A 40 6.71 -10.77 -0.84
CA ALA A 40 6.22 -10.28 0.46
C ALA A 40 6.31 -8.75 0.60
N VAL A 41 7.36 -8.12 0.07
CA VAL A 41 7.51 -6.66 0.09
C VAL A 41 6.49 -6.03 -0.85
N VAL A 42 6.28 -6.61 -2.04
CA VAL A 42 5.29 -6.14 -3.01
C VAL A 42 3.87 -6.19 -2.45
N ILE A 43 3.51 -7.28 -1.75
CA ILE A 43 2.21 -7.38 -1.08
C ILE A 43 2.10 -6.31 0.00
N ALA A 44 3.12 -6.17 0.85
CA ALA A 44 3.10 -5.21 1.95
C ALA A 44 2.98 -3.75 1.46
N THR A 45 3.69 -3.37 0.40
CA THR A 45 3.62 -2.01 -0.18
C THR A 45 2.29 -1.76 -0.87
N THR A 46 1.75 -2.75 -1.58
CA THR A 46 0.42 -2.65 -2.22
C THR A 46 -0.66 -2.49 -1.16
N PHE A 47 -0.60 -3.31 -0.09
CA PHE A 47 -1.52 -3.21 1.04
C PHE A 47 -1.38 -1.85 1.74
N ALA A 48 -0.17 -1.39 2.01
CA ALA A 48 0.08 -0.10 2.67
C ALA A 48 -0.41 1.10 1.85
N THR A 49 -0.36 1.03 0.51
CA THR A 49 -0.86 2.09 -0.38
C THR A 49 -2.39 2.15 -0.38
N TRP A 50 -3.04 0.99 -0.20
CA TRP A 50 -4.48 0.88 -0.34
C TRP A 50 -5.23 1.04 0.99
N PHE A 51 -4.68 0.52 2.08
CA PHE A 51 -5.19 0.69 3.44
C PHE A 51 -4.74 2.04 4.02
N GLY A 52 -5.24 3.11 3.41
CA GLY A 52 -5.00 4.49 3.85
C GLY A 52 -5.95 4.94 4.96
N SER A 53 -5.73 6.16 5.45
CA SER A 53 -6.58 6.79 6.48
C SER A 53 -8.06 6.84 6.09
N GLU A 54 -8.37 6.93 4.80
CA GLU A 54 -9.74 6.94 4.28
C GLU A 54 -10.47 5.62 4.52
N THR A 55 -9.82 4.48 4.26
CA THR A 55 -10.42 3.16 4.41
C THR A 55 -10.63 2.85 5.89
N VAL A 56 -9.67 3.19 6.74
CA VAL A 56 -9.76 2.94 8.20
C VAL A 56 -10.92 3.73 8.83
N LEU A 57 -11.10 5.00 8.44
CA LEU A 57 -12.18 5.84 8.95
C LEU A 57 -13.53 5.56 8.26
N GLY A 58 -13.52 5.28 6.95
CA GLY A 58 -14.72 5.03 6.16
C GLY A 58 -15.36 3.68 6.46
N VAL A 59 -14.56 2.62 6.57
CA VAL A 59 -15.04 1.27 6.93
C VAL A 59 -15.65 1.28 8.33
N SER A 60 -15.03 1.97 9.28
CA SER A 60 -15.56 2.05 10.65
C SER A 60 -16.86 2.86 10.71
N ALA A 61 -16.99 3.95 9.94
CA ALA A 61 -18.26 4.68 9.83
C ALA A 61 -19.38 3.83 9.18
N ARG A 62 -19.08 3.14 8.08
CA ARG A 62 -20.04 2.24 7.40
C ARG A 62 -20.41 1.02 8.24
N PHE A 63 -19.48 0.53 9.06
CA PHE A 63 -19.74 -0.53 10.03
C PHE A 63 -20.75 -0.11 11.09
N ILE A 64 -20.68 1.14 11.56
CA ILE A 64 -21.62 1.69 12.55
C ILE A 64 -23.03 1.83 11.96
N ASP A 65 -23.14 2.26 10.70
CA ASP A 65 -24.44 2.48 10.04
C ASP A 65 -25.10 1.19 9.50
N GLY A 66 -24.32 0.26 8.95
CA GLY A 66 -24.83 -0.90 8.18
C GLY A 66 -24.45 -2.28 8.74
N GLY A 67 -23.75 -2.33 9.87
CA GLY A 67 -23.23 -3.57 10.45
C GLY A 67 -22.26 -4.32 9.52
N LEU A 68 -22.10 -5.64 9.75
CA LEU A 68 -21.24 -6.49 8.93
C LEU A 68 -21.65 -6.55 7.45
N GLY A 69 -22.94 -6.31 7.14
CA GLY A 69 -23.47 -6.32 5.77
C GLY A 69 -23.03 -5.13 4.92
N GLY A 70 -22.90 -3.94 5.52
CA GLY A 70 -22.45 -2.73 4.85
C GLY A 70 -20.94 -2.66 4.59
N VAL A 71 -20.17 -3.54 5.24
CA VAL A 71 -18.70 -3.63 5.13
C VAL A 71 -18.27 -4.76 4.20
N VAL A 72 -19.17 -5.60 3.67
CA VAL A 72 -18.78 -6.74 2.80
C VAL A 72 -18.13 -6.29 1.49
N GLU A 73 -18.46 -5.11 0.98
CA GLU A 73 -17.86 -4.56 -0.25
C GLU A 73 -16.35 -4.30 -0.09
N ASP A 74 -15.91 -3.81 1.07
CA ASP A 74 -14.52 -3.40 1.31
C ASP A 74 -13.50 -4.56 1.31
N PRO A 75 -13.78 -5.75 1.88
CA PRO A 75 -12.89 -6.90 1.76
C PRO A 75 -13.19 -7.73 0.51
N PHE A 76 -14.45 -8.05 0.18
CA PHE A 76 -14.75 -8.99 -0.91
C PHE A 76 -14.75 -8.35 -2.30
N GLY A 77 -15.38 -7.19 -2.46
CA GLY A 77 -15.42 -6.50 -3.75
C GLY A 77 -14.02 -6.05 -4.16
N ALA A 78 -13.28 -5.50 -3.20
CA ALA A 78 -11.94 -5.01 -3.40
C ALA A 78 -10.96 -6.16 -3.74
N SER A 79 -10.94 -7.25 -2.96
CA SER A 79 -10.04 -8.39 -3.25
C SER A 79 -10.38 -9.09 -4.56
N MET A 80 -11.66 -9.17 -4.94
CA MET A 80 -12.07 -9.72 -6.25
C MET A 80 -11.60 -8.84 -7.41
N CYS A 81 -11.58 -7.51 -7.23
CA CYS A 81 -11.03 -6.58 -8.21
C CYS A 81 -9.51 -6.79 -8.39
N LEU A 82 -8.75 -6.95 -7.29
CA LEU A 82 -7.32 -7.26 -7.35
C LEU A 82 -7.03 -8.60 -8.04
N ILE A 83 -7.84 -9.63 -7.79
CA ILE A 83 -7.71 -10.93 -8.47
C ILE A 83 -7.95 -10.77 -9.97
N LEU A 84 -9.00 -10.06 -10.37
CA LEU A 84 -9.30 -9.83 -11.79
C LEU A 84 -8.22 -8.99 -12.49
N VAL A 85 -7.77 -7.90 -11.87
CA VAL A 85 -6.67 -7.08 -12.42
C VAL A 85 -5.37 -7.90 -12.50
N GLY A 86 -5.07 -8.68 -11.46
CA GLY A 86 -3.93 -9.59 -11.45
C GLY A 86 -3.98 -10.61 -12.59
N LEU A 87 -5.16 -11.17 -12.88
CA LEU A 87 -5.32 -12.23 -13.86
C LEU A 87 -5.33 -11.70 -15.31
N PHE A 88 -5.94 -10.53 -15.56
CA PHE A 88 -6.08 -9.97 -16.91
C PHE A 88 -5.00 -8.96 -17.30
N PHE A 89 -4.51 -8.15 -16.36
CA PHE A 89 -3.61 -7.02 -16.68
C PHE A 89 -2.16 -7.23 -16.23
N ALA A 90 -1.90 -8.00 -15.16
CA ALA A 90 -0.52 -8.16 -14.66
C ALA A 90 0.42 -8.78 -15.70
N TYR A 91 -0.07 -9.72 -16.51
CA TYR A 91 0.72 -10.33 -17.58
C TYR A 91 1.16 -9.32 -18.65
N ARG A 92 0.29 -8.36 -19.01
CA ARG A 92 0.58 -7.38 -20.06
C ARG A 92 1.43 -6.20 -19.59
N LEU A 93 1.43 -5.92 -18.28
CA LEU A 93 2.23 -4.86 -17.67
C LEU A 93 3.66 -5.30 -17.31
N TYR A 94 3.88 -6.60 -17.13
CA TYR A 94 5.20 -7.16 -16.80
C TYR A 94 6.07 -7.48 -18.03
N GLN A 95 5.48 -7.51 -19.24
CA GLN A 95 6.22 -7.50 -20.51
C GLN A 95 6.95 -6.16 -20.69
#